data_AF-A0A822IH31-F1
#
_entry.id   AF-A0A822IH31-F1
#
_cell.length_a   1.000
_cell.length_b   1.000
_cell.length_c   1.000
_cell.angle_alpha   90.00
_cell.angle_beta   90.00
_cell.angle_gamma   90.00
#
_symmetry.space_group_name_H-M   'P 1'
#
loop_
_entity.id
_entity.type
_entity.pdbx_description
1 polymer ?
#
loop_
_entity_poly.entity_id
_entity_poly.type
_entity_poly.pdbx_seq_one_letter_code
_entity_poly.pdbx_strand_id
1 'polypeptide(L)' 'MPYKTIKIRDETYENINVLVGDLMKELKRPVSIDEALRYLLKCRKNKPSMFAGGWNMGEEEIEEIKKELKESWKRWEL' A
#
# COMPACT_ATOMS: atom_id res chain seq x y z
N MET A 1 24.96 -2.87 -17.54
CA MET A 1 24.76 -1.63 -16.77
C MET A 1 25.78 -1.60 -15.64
N PRO A 2 26.40 -0.46 -15.31
CA PRO A 2 27.36 -0.40 -14.20
C PRO A 2 26.65 -0.63 -12.87
N TYR A 3 27.14 -1.58 -12.08
CA TYR A 3 26.66 -1.82 -10.72
C TYR A 3 27.21 -0.73 -9.81
N LYS A 4 26.32 -0.06 -9.06
CA LYS A 4 26.70 0.97 -8.09
C LYS A 4 26.48 0.41 -6.69
N THR A 5 27.52 0.40 -5.88
CA THR A 5 27.42 -0.06 -4.49
C THR A 5 26.64 0.97 -3.68
N ILE A 6 25.63 0.51 -2.95
CA ILE A 6 24.82 1.32 -2.05
C ILE A 6 25.14 0.86 -0.63
N LYS A 7 25.52 1.79 0.23
CA LYS A 7 25.64 1.52 1.67
C LYS A 7 24.26 1.68 2.30
N ILE A 8 23.88 0.70 3.09
CA ILE A 8 22.66 0.71 3.89
C ILE A 8 23.03 0.58 5.36
N ARG A 9 22.17 1.09 6.24
CA ARG A 9 22.33 0.91 7.69
C ARG A 9 21.98 -0.53 8.06
N ASP A 10 22.57 -1.03 9.14
CA ASP A 10 22.34 -2.40 9.61
C ASP A 10 20.86 -2.65 9.91
N GLU A 11 20.19 -1.70 10.57
CA GLU A 11 18.74 -1.74 10.82
C GLU A 11 17.92 -1.87 9.51
N THR A 12 18.34 -1.20 8.44
CA THR A 12 17.67 -1.31 7.14
C THR A 12 17.89 -2.69 6.52
N TYR A 13 19.09 -3.26 6.67
CA TYR A 13 19.40 -4.59 6.19
C TYR A 13 18.61 -5.67 6.94
N GLU A 14 18.49 -5.56 8.26
CA GLU A 14 17.69 -6.45 9.09
C GLU A 14 16.22 -6.43 8.68
N ASN A 15 15.64 -5.24 8.50
CA ASN A 15 14.26 -5.09 8.03
C ASN A 15 14.02 -5.74 6.66
N ILE A 16 14.98 -5.65 5.73
CA ILE A 16 14.91 -6.33 4.43
C ILE A 16 14.95 -7.85 4.60
N ASN A 17 15.78 -8.36 5.51
CA ASN A 17 15.86 -9.80 5.77
C ASN A 17 14.57 -10.36 6.38
N VAL A 18 13.92 -9.63 7.30
CA VAL A 18 12.61 -9.99 7.84
C VAL A 18 11.58 -10.11 6.70
N LEU A 19 11.52 -9.10 5.83
CA LEU A 19 10.64 -9.11 4.66
C LEU A 19 10.91 -10.32 3.73
N VAL A 20 12.19 -10.63 3.47
CA VAL A 20 12.55 -11.80 2.66
C VAL A 20 12.02 -13.08 3.31
N GLY A 21 12.17 -13.22 4.62
CA GLY A 21 11.65 -14.36 5.37
C GLY A 21 10.13 -14.51 5.26
N ASP A 22 9.40 -13.39 5.34
CA ASP A 22 7.94 -13.40 5.21
C ASP A 22 7.48 -13.73 3.78
N LEU A 23 8.13 -13.13 2.77
CA LEU A 23 7.87 -13.47 1.37
C LEU A 23 8.19 -14.93 1.05
N MET A 24 9.22 -15.52 1.65
CA MET A 24 9.52 -16.94 1.48
C MET A 24 8.42 -17.83 2.05
N LYS A 25 7.82 -17.47 3.19
CA LYS A 25 6.69 -18.20 3.78
C LYS A 25 5.45 -18.11 2.89
N GLU A 26 5.13 -16.91 2.40
CA GLU A 26 3.96 -16.68 1.56
C GLU A 26 4.08 -17.37 0.19
N LEU A 27 5.23 -17.21 -0.48
CA LEU A 27 5.46 -17.73 -1.83
C LEU A 27 5.93 -19.20 -1.85
N LYS A 28 6.24 -19.77 -0.67
CA LYS A 28 6.75 -21.14 -0.49
C LYS A 28 7.97 -21.47 -1.37
N ARG A 29 8.80 -20.45 -1.64
CA ARG A 29 10.04 -20.60 -2.41
C ARG A 29 11.11 -19.63 -1.90
N PRO A 30 12.41 -19.88 -2.19
CA PRO A 30 13.47 -18.91 -1.94
C PRO A 30 13.21 -17.58 -2.67
N VAL A 31 13.48 -16.48 -1.99
CA VAL A 31 13.32 -15.10 -2.48
C VAL A 31 14.65 -14.38 -2.36
N SER A 32 15.06 -13.67 -3.41
CA SER A 32 16.30 -12.88 -3.39
C SER A 32 16.05 -11.48 -2.81
N ILE A 33 17.11 -10.83 -2.33
CA ILE A 33 17.03 -9.43 -1.88
C ILE A 33 16.53 -8.51 -3.01
N ASP A 34 16.97 -8.73 -4.25
CA ASP A 34 16.52 -7.96 -5.40
C ASP A 34 15.00 -8.12 -5.64
N GLU A 35 14.48 -9.34 -5.49
CA GLU A 35 13.04 -9.60 -5.58
C GLU A 35 12.25 -8.92 -4.46
N ALA A 36 12.74 -8.98 -3.22
CA ALA A 36 12.12 -8.29 -2.09
C ALA A 36 12.11 -6.77 -2.27
N LEU A 37 13.19 -6.19 -2.81
CA LEU A 37 13.25 -4.77 -3.16
C LEU A 37 12.24 -4.41 -4.27
N ARG A 38 12.12 -5.24 -5.31
CA ARG A 38 11.09 -5.05 -6.36
C ARG A 38 9.68 -5.14 -5.78
N TYR A 39 9.45 -6.05 -4.84
CA TYR A 39 8.17 -6.17 -4.14
C TYR A 39 7.85 -4.88 -3.38
N LEU A 40 8.77 -4.35 -2.58
CA LEU A 40 8.60 -3.05 -1.89
C LEU A 40 8.32 -1.89 -2.85
N LEU A 41 9.06 -1.81 -3.95
CA LEU A 41 8.87 -0.75 -4.95
C LEU A 41 7.53 -0.86 -5.67
N LYS A 42 7.01 -2.08 -5.85
CA LYS A 42 5.67 -2.32 -6.41
C LYS A 42 4.57 -2.05 -5.37
N CYS A 43 4.75 -2.45 -4.12
CA CYS A 43 3.80 -2.24 -3.03
C CYS A 43 3.70 -0.77 -2.63
N ARG A 44 4.77 0.03 -2.73
CA ARG A 44 4.71 1.50 -2.58
C ARG A 44 3.73 2.17 -3.54
N LYS A 45 3.38 1.51 -4.66
CA LYS A 45 2.23 1.89 -5.48
C LYS A 45 0.97 1.28 -4.83
N ASN A 46 0.64 1.72 -3.61
CA ASN A 46 -0.57 1.29 -2.92
C ASN A 46 -1.75 1.50 -3.88
N LYS A 47 -2.32 0.41 -4.36
CA LYS A 47 -3.53 0.48 -5.17
C LYS A 47 -4.64 1.01 -4.26
N PRO A 48 -5.52 1.91 -4.72
CA PRO A 48 -6.64 2.40 -3.93
C PRO A 48 -7.46 1.26 -3.28
N SER A 49 -7.52 0.10 -3.94
CA SER A 49 -8.17 -1.12 -3.45
C SER A 49 -7.59 -1.68 -2.14
N MET A 50 -6.34 -1.38 -1.78
CA MET A 50 -5.77 -1.81 -0.50
C MET A 50 -6.30 -1.02 0.70
N PHE A 51 -6.94 0.13 0.45
CA PHE A 51 -7.63 0.91 1.47
C PHE A 51 -9.12 0.55 1.56
N ALA A 52 -9.61 -0.40 0.75
CA ALA A 52 -10.98 -0.86 0.80
C ALA A 52 -11.26 -1.51 2.17
N GLY A 53 -12.31 -1.04 2.86
CA GLY A 53 -12.66 -1.49 4.21
C GLY A 53 -11.81 -0.90 5.33
N GLY A 54 -10.81 -0.05 5.01
CA GLY A 54 -10.02 0.67 6.02
C GLY A 54 -10.71 1.91 6.57
N TRP A 55 -11.72 2.43 5.87
CA TRP A 55 -12.55 3.53 6.35
C TRP A 55 -13.74 2.98 7.10
N ASN A 56 -13.73 3.13 8.43
CA ASN A 56 -14.87 2.83 9.28
C ASN A 56 -15.69 4.11 9.48
N MET A 57 -16.67 4.32 8.61
CA MET A 57 -17.48 5.54 8.55
C MET A 57 -18.59 5.50 9.62
N GLY A 58 -18.68 6.58 10.41
CA GLY A 58 -19.73 6.71 11.43
C GLY A 58 -21.10 7.05 10.83
N GLU A 59 -22.18 6.81 11.57
CA GLU A 59 -23.55 7.12 11.11
C GLU A 59 -23.74 8.62 10.79
N GLU A 60 -23.17 9.50 11.61
CA GLU A 60 -23.20 10.96 11.38
C GLU A 60 -22.49 11.35 10.08
N GLU A 61 -21.33 10.76 9.83
CA GLU A 61 -20.52 10.99 8.63
C GLU A 61 -21.23 10.50 7.36
N ILE A 62 -21.94 9.36 7.44
CA ILE A 62 -22.80 8.85 6.35
C ILE A 62 -23.92 9.84 6.02
N GLU A 63 -24.58 10.38 7.04
CA GLU A 63 -25.71 11.29 6.88
C GLU A 63 -25.27 12.61 6.23
N GLU A 64 -24.11 13.12 6.65
CA GLU A 64 -23.51 14.34 6.11
C GLU A 64 -23.13 14.17 4.63
N ILE A 65 -22.44 13.07 4.30
CA ILE A 65 -22.06 12.75 2.91
C ILE A 65 -23.29 12.59 2.01
N LYS A 66 -24.35 11.90 2.49
CA LYS A 66 -25.61 11.75 1.73
C LYS A 66 -26.27 13.10 1.46
N LYS A 67 -26.26 14.00 2.44
CA LYS A 67 -26.85 15.33 2.31
C LYS A 67 -26.10 16.15 1.26
N GLU A 68 -24.76 16.17 1.32
CA GLU A 68 -23.92 16.86 0.35
C GLU A 68 -24.13 16.32 -1.08
N LEU A 69 -24.11 14.99 -1.26
CA LEU A 69 -24.36 14.35 -2.54
C LEU A 69 -25.72 14.74 -3.13
N LYS A 70 -26.76 14.78 -2.31
CA LYS A 70 -28.12 15.16 -2.74
C LYS A 70 -28.19 16.63 -3.16
N GLU A 71 -27.49 17.51 -2.45
CA GLU A 71 -27.40 18.93 -2.81
C GLU A 71 -26.60 19.15 -4.10
N SER A 72 -25.49 18.42 -4.28
CA SER A 72 -24.70 18.45 -5.52
C SER A 72 -25.49 17.90 -6.71
N TRP A 73 -26.26 16.82 -6.54
CA TRP A 73 -27.09 16.27 -7.61
C TRP A 73 -28.15 17.25 -8.10
N LYS A 74 -28.83 17.94 -7.17
CA LYS A 74 -29.79 19.00 -7.53
C LYS A 74 -29.17 20.14 -8.34
N ARG A 75 -27.88 20.42 -8.14
CA ARG A 75 -27.14 21.42 -8.92
C ARG A 75 -26.76 20.93 -10.31
N TRP A 76 -26.65 19.62 -10.51
CA TRP A 76 -26.32 18.98 -11.78
C TRP A 76 -27.53 18.70 -12.66
N GLU A 77 -28.75 18.65 -12.10
CA GLU A 77 -30.02 18.57 -12.86
C GLU A 77 -30.48 19.93 -13.46
N LEU A 78 -29.64 20.97 -13.37
CA LEU A 78 -29.80 22.26 -14.05
C LEU A 78 -29.00 22.29 -15.36
#